data_AF-A0A7C3SRG8-F1
#
_entry.id   AF-A0A7C3SRG8-F1
#
_cell.length_a   1.000
_cell.length_b   1.000
_cell.length_c   1.000
_cell.angle_alpha   90.00
_cell.angle_beta   90.00
_cell.angle_gamma   90.00
#
_symmetry.space_group_name_H-M   'P 1'
#
loop_
_entity.id
_entity.type
_entity.pdbx_description
1 polymer ?
#
loop_
_entity_poly.entity_id
_entity_poly.type
_entity_poly.pdbx_seq_one_letter_code
_entity_poly.pdbx_strand_id
1 'polypeptide(L)'
;MSEKEDYKILYEKVLGYQKVLLMENEKLKQENILLKRTVREALSFIPMNLPEDISLEVPEEKVESWAEKSEKFKTFDKFLFLTIIHLVKAGKFPLHYDDVIHAFKSRYPNLFNELKNPADTLSRRLRDLRTRGYLISPQKGYFFLGPRAMEKLKQQTP
;
A
#
# COMPACT_ATOMS: atom_id res chain seq x y z
N MET A 1 -6.81 -4.86 -34.50
CA MET A 1 -6.91 -4.70 -33.03
C MET A 1 -5.94 -3.61 -32.62
N SER A 2 -6.42 -2.61 -31.90
CA SER A 2 -5.61 -1.45 -31.48
C SER A 2 -4.74 -1.84 -30.28
N GLU A 3 -3.47 -1.43 -30.24
CA GLU A 3 -2.56 -1.66 -29.10
C GLU A 3 -3.21 -1.34 -27.74
N LYS A 4 -4.10 -0.33 -27.69
CA LYS A 4 -4.83 0.06 -26.48
C LYS A 4 -5.77 -1.03 -25.94
N GLU A 5 -6.36 -1.83 -26.83
CA GLU A 5 -7.25 -2.93 -26.45
C GLU A 5 -6.44 -4.09 -25.83
N ASP A 6 -5.26 -4.37 -26.38
CA ASP A 6 -4.38 -5.43 -25.91
C ASP A 6 -3.79 -5.09 -24.53
N TYR A 7 -3.42 -3.83 -24.30
CA TYR A 7 -2.97 -3.35 -22.98
C TYR A 7 -4.06 -3.44 -21.91
N LYS A 8 -5.32 -3.19 -22.27
CA LYS A 8 -6.44 -3.29 -21.34
C LYS A 8 -6.67 -4.73 -20.91
N ILE A 9 -6.67 -5.67 -21.85
CA ILE A 9 -6.84 -7.11 -21.57
C ILE A 9 -5.68 -7.64 -20.71
N LEU A 10 -4.45 -7.24 -21.02
CA LEU A 10 -3.28 -7.62 -20.22
C LEU A 10 -3.37 -7.08 -18.78
N TYR A 11 -3.78 -5.82 -18.62
CA TYR A 11 -3.95 -5.19 -17.31
C TYR A 11 -5.01 -5.92 -16.47
N GLU A 12 -6.15 -6.28 -17.06
CA GLU A 12 -7.21 -7.02 -16.37
C GLU A 12 -6.75 -8.41 -15.91
N LYS A 13 -5.99 -9.13 -16.74
CA LYS A 13 -5.41 -10.44 -16.36
C LYS A 13 -4.40 -10.33 -15.22
N VAL A 14 -3.51 -9.34 -15.28
CA VAL A 14 -2.49 -9.11 -14.23
C VAL A 14 -3.17 -8.75 -12.91
N LEU A 15 -4.20 -7.90 -12.93
CA LEU A 15 -4.96 -7.56 -11.73
C LEU A 15 -5.66 -8.77 -11.12
N GLY A 16 -6.27 -9.62 -11.95
CA GLY A 16 -6.92 -10.84 -11.49
C GLY A 16 -5.93 -11.78 -10.80
N TYR A 17 -4.80 -12.05 -11.43
CA TYR A 17 -3.76 -12.93 -10.90
C TYR A 17 -3.13 -12.38 -9.61
N GLN A 18 -2.85 -11.07 -9.58
CA GLN A 18 -2.31 -10.41 -8.39
C GLN A 18 -3.27 -10.49 -7.20
N LYS A 19 -4.58 -10.33 -7.44
CA LYS A 19 -5.59 -10.45 -6.38
C LYS A 19 -5.54 -11.83 -5.74
N VAL A 20 -5.50 -12.88 -6.56
CA VAL A 20 -5.41 -14.27 -6.08
C VAL A 20 -4.12 -14.48 -5.28
N LEU A 21 -2.98 -14.03 -5.80
CA LEU A 21 -1.69 -14.16 -5.10
C LEU A 21 -1.66 -13.41 -3.76
N LEU A 22 -2.24 -12.22 -3.69
CA LEU A 22 -2.32 -11.47 -2.43
C LEU A 22 -3.20 -12.17 -1.40
N MET A 23 -4.35 -12.72 -1.83
CA MET A 23 -5.22 -13.49 -0.95
C MET A 23 -4.53 -14.75 -0.42
N GLU A 24 -3.86 -15.49 -1.30
CA GLU A 24 -3.16 -16.71 -0.91
C GLU A 24 -1.98 -16.42 0.02
N ASN A 25 -1.21 -15.36 -0.27
CA ASN A 25 -0.09 -14.97 0.58
C ASN A 25 -0.55 -14.55 1.99
N GLU A 26 -1.67 -13.83 2.08
CA GLU A 26 -2.24 -13.44 3.37
C GLU A 26 -2.75 -14.64 4.16
N LYS A 27 -3.43 -15.58 3.49
CA LYS A 27 -3.86 -16.85 4.09
C LYS A 27 -2.67 -17.66 4.61
N LEU A 28 -1.62 -17.83 3.79
CA LEU A 28 -0.40 -18.55 4.18
C LEU A 28 0.31 -17.91 5.38
N LYS A 29 0.31 -16.57 5.47
CA LYS A 29 0.86 -15.88 6.65
C LYS A 29 0.07 -16.19 7.91
N GLN A 30 -1.27 -16.17 7.84
CA GLN A 30 -2.12 -16.49 8.98
C GLN A 30 -1.92 -17.94 9.43
N GLU A 31 -1.91 -18.88 8.49
CA GLU A 31 -1.64 -20.30 8.77
C GLU A 31 -0.26 -20.49 9.39
N ASN A 32 0.78 -19.83 8.85
CA ASN A 32 2.13 -19.92 9.38
C ASN A 32 2.23 -19.37 10.82
N ILE A 33 1.57 -18.25 11.11
CA ILE A 33 1.51 -17.69 12.47
C ILE A 33 0.82 -18.66 13.43
N LEU A 34 -0.31 -19.25 13.01
CA LEU A 34 -1.05 -20.21 13.82
C LEU A 34 -0.19 -21.44 14.12
N LEU A 35 0.42 -22.02 13.09
CA LEU A 35 1.32 -23.18 13.23
C LEU A 35 2.48 -22.88 14.17
N LYS A 36 3.15 -21.73 14.02
CA LYS A 36 4.26 -21.34 14.91
C LYS A 36 3.81 -21.22 16.37
N ARG A 37 2.63 -20.66 16.63
CA ARG A 37 2.06 -20.57 17.98
C ARG A 37 1.74 -21.95 18.55
N THR A 38 1.06 -22.80 17.76
CA THR A 38 0.70 -24.16 18.17
C THR A 38 1.92 -25.02 18.45
N VAL A 39 2.97 -24.93 17.62
CA VAL A 39 4.22 -25.67 17.87
C VAL A 39 4.90 -25.17 19.15
N ARG A 40 4.94 -23.85 19.37
CA ARG A 40 5.49 -23.28 20.61
C ARG A 40 4.73 -23.73 21.85
N GLU A 41 3.41 -23.80 21.77
CA GLU A 41 2.55 -24.32 22.84
C GLU A 41 2.78 -25.82 23.06
N ALA A 42 2.82 -26.62 21.99
CA ALA A 42 3.09 -28.05 22.07
C ALA A 42 4.47 -28.36 22.70
N LEU A 43 5.49 -27.56 22.40
CA LEU A 43 6.82 -27.69 23.02
C LEU A 43 6.83 -27.48 24.53
N SER A 44 5.83 -26.77 25.08
CA SER A 44 5.70 -26.62 26.54
C SER A 44 5.19 -27.90 27.21
N PHE A 45 4.48 -28.76 26.47
CA PHE A 45 3.94 -30.04 26.96
C PHE A 45 4.82 -31.23 26.59
N ILE A 46 5.46 -31.18 25.43
CA ILE A 46 6.29 -32.27 24.89
C ILE A 46 7.63 -31.67 24.45
N PRO A 47 8.73 -31.89 25.18
CA PRO A 47 10.04 -31.43 24.74
C PRO A 47 10.44 -32.21 23.48
N MET A 48 10.42 -31.53 22.33
CA MET A 48 10.83 -32.05 21.04
C MET A 48 12.01 -31.21 20.53
N ASN A 49 13.02 -31.87 19.96
CA ASN A 49 14.11 -31.17 19.30
C ASN A 49 13.63 -30.61 17.97
N LEU A 50 13.65 -29.28 17.83
CA LEU A 50 13.38 -28.63 16.57
C LEU A 50 14.64 -28.64 15.69
N PRO A 51 14.50 -28.96 14.39
CA PRO A 51 15.53 -28.68 13.39
C PRO A 51 15.96 -27.20 13.38
N GLU A 52 17.26 -26.94 13.19
CA GLU A 52 17.86 -25.59 13.26
C GLU A 52 17.31 -24.61 12.19
N ASP A 53 16.71 -25.13 11.12
CA ASP A 53 16.11 -24.38 10.01
C ASP A 53 14.68 -23.89 10.30
N ILE A 54 14.03 -24.37 11.37
CA ILE A 54 12.67 -23.96 11.73
C ILE A 54 12.71 -22.83 12.76
N SER A 55 12.55 -21.60 12.27
CA SER A 55 12.33 -20.44 13.15
C SER A 55 10.88 -20.36 13.60
N LEU A 56 10.65 -20.44 14.92
CA LEU A 56 9.36 -20.15 15.54
C LEU A 56 9.14 -18.66 15.82
N GLU A 57 10.00 -17.78 15.34
CA GLU A 57 9.77 -16.34 15.49
C GLU A 57 8.48 -15.95 14.75
N VAL A 58 7.55 -15.40 15.53
CA VAL A 58 6.35 -14.76 15.01
C VAL A 58 6.77 -13.30 14.82
N PRO A 59 6.77 -12.76 13.59
CA PRO A 59 7.05 -11.35 13.41
C PRO A 59 6.09 -10.57 14.30
N GLU A 60 6.63 -9.71 15.18
CA GLU A 60 5.79 -8.74 15.87
C GLU A 60 5.00 -7.99 14.80
N GLU A 61 3.67 -7.86 14.99
CA GLU A 61 2.87 -6.95 14.17
C GLU A 61 3.67 -5.67 14.06
N LYS A 62 4.04 -5.27 12.83
CA LYS A 62 4.80 -4.05 12.60
C LYS A 62 4.13 -2.95 13.41
N VAL A 63 4.72 -2.60 14.54
CA VAL A 63 4.22 -1.54 15.38
C VAL A 63 4.48 -0.30 14.54
N GLU A 64 3.42 0.14 13.85
CA GLU A 64 3.41 1.37 13.07
C GLU A 64 4.12 2.45 13.89
N SER A 65 5.19 3.01 13.34
CA SER A 65 6.05 3.97 14.05
C SER A 65 5.18 5.05 14.69
N TRP A 66 5.51 5.52 15.90
CA TRP A 66 4.77 6.54 16.64
C TRP A 66 4.37 7.78 15.80
N ALA A 67 5.18 8.10 14.78
CA ALA A 67 4.90 9.14 13.79
C ALA A 67 3.73 8.84 12.83
N GLU A 68 3.27 7.61 12.68
CA GLU A 68 2.13 7.21 11.85
C GLU A 68 0.79 7.39 12.60
N LYS A 69 0.82 7.44 13.94
CA LYS A 69 -0.38 7.69 14.77
C LYS A 69 -0.76 9.15 14.92
N SER A 70 0.09 10.11 14.55
CA SER A 70 -0.29 11.52 14.67
C SER A 70 -1.47 11.83 13.73
N GLU A 71 -2.54 12.42 14.27
CA GLU A 71 -3.72 12.82 13.49
C GLU A 71 -3.35 13.76 12.34
N LYS A 72 -2.30 14.56 12.51
CA LYS A 72 -1.74 15.40 11.44
C LYS A 72 -1.31 14.56 10.24
N PHE A 73 -0.66 13.41 10.44
CA PHE A 73 -0.23 12.58 9.31
C PHE A 73 -1.38 11.83 8.64
N LYS A 74 -2.40 11.39 9.39
CA LYS A 74 -3.65 10.88 8.78
C LYS A 74 -4.32 11.94 7.90
N THR A 75 -4.21 13.21 8.30
CA THR A 75 -4.71 14.35 7.54
C THR A 75 -3.94 14.54 6.24
N PHE A 76 -2.61 14.45 6.26
CA PHE A 76 -1.78 14.48 5.04
C PHE A 76 -2.10 13.34 4.08
N ASP A 77 -2.23 12.10 4.59
CA ASP A 77 -2.57 10.94 3.76
C ASP A 77 -3.92 11.15 3.03
N LYS A 78 -4.91 11.72 3.73
CA LYS A 78 -6.21 12.06 3.14
C LYS A 78 -6.06 13.09 2.01
N PHE A 79 -5.39 14.21 2.25
CA PHE A 79 -5.22 15.26 1.24
C PHE A 79 -4.37 14.80 0.05
N LEU A 80 -3.34 14.01 0.32
CA LEU A 80 -2.48 13.43 -0.70
C LEU A 80 -3.29 12.48 -1.59
N PHE A 81 -4.13 11.63 -0.99
CA PHE A 81 -5.03 10.75 -1.73
C PHE A 81 -6.04 11.53 -2.59
N LEU A 82 -6.61 12.63 -2.08
CA LEU A 82 -7.51 13.50 -2.84
C LEU A 82 -6.80 14.17 -4.03
N THR A 83 -5.54 14.60 -3.87
CA THR A 83 -4.72 15.14 -4.97
C THR A 83 -4.52 14.10 -6.06
N ILE A 84 -4.20 12.85 -5.68
CA ILE A 84 -4.02 11.74 -6.62
C ILE A 84 -5.32 11.48 -7.40
N ILE A 85 -6.46 11.37 -6.71
CA ILE A 85 -7.77 11.19 -7.35
C ILE A 85 -8.05 12.31 -8.35
N HIS A 86 -7.77 13.56 -7.97
CA HIS A 86 -7.98 14.70 -8.86
C HIS A 86 -7.14 14.60 -10.14
N LEU A 87 -5.85 14.25 -10.01
CA LEU A 87 -4.97 14.09 -11.17
C LEU A 87 -5.45 12.96 -12.09
N VAL A 88 -5.90 11.83 -11.52
CA VAL A 88 -6.45 10.72 -12.31
C VAL A 88 -7.75 11.12 -13.00
N LYS A 89 -8.67 11.82 -12.31
CA LYS A 89 -9.90 12.34 -12.91
C LYS A 89 -9.64 13.35 -14.03
N ALA A 90 -8.54 14.10 -13.94
CA ALA A 90 -8.07 15.00 -15.00
C ALA A 90 -7.39 14.26 -16.17
N GLY A 91 -7.41 12.92 -16.19
CA GLY A 91 -6.83 12.11 -17.25
C GLY A 91 -5.31 11.97 -17.19
N LYS A 92 -4.67 12.39 -16.09
CA LYS A 92 -3.22 12.21 -15.91
C LYS A 92 -2.95 10.83 -15.34
N PHE A 93 -2.51 9.91 -16.18
CA PHE A 93 -2.03 8.58 -15.78
C PHE A 93 -1.02 8.06 -16.81
N PRO A 94 0.08 7.39 -16.39
CA PRO A 94 0.51 7.18 -14.99
C PRO A 94 0.98 8.47 -14.30
N LEU A 95 0.95 8.51 -12.97
CA LEU A 95 1.34 9.69 -12.16
C LEU A 95 2.79 9.59 -11.70
N HIS A 96 3.62 10.62 -11.95
CA HIS A 96 4.96 10.71 -11.39
C HIS A 96 4.97 11.32 -9.98
N TYR A 97 5.98 11.01 -9.15
CA TYR A 97 6.14 11.62 -7.81
C TYR A 97 6.09 13.15 -7.86
N ASP A 98 6.84 13.74 -8.78
CA ASP A 98 6.96 15.20 -8.89
C ASP A 98 5.63 15.85 -9.27
N ASP A 99 4.84 15.22 -10.14
CA ASP A 99 3.51 15.72 -10.51
C ASP A 99 2.58 15.76 -9.30
N VAL A 100 2.62 14.71 -8.47
CA VAL A 100 1.79 14.63 -7.27
C VAL A 100 2.23 15.65 -6.23
N ILE A 101 3.54 15.80 -6.00
CA ILE A 101 4.10 16.77 -5.05
C ILE A 101 3.80 18.20 -5.52
N HIS A 102 3.97 18.50 -6.81
CA HIS A 102 3.68 19.81 -7.38
C HIS A 102 2.18 20.14 -7.28
N ALA A 103 1.31 19.19 -7.63
CA ALA A 103 -0.13 19.36 -7.50
C ALA A 103 -0.56 19.53 -6.03
N PHE A 104 0.08 18.80 -5.10
CA PHE A 104 -0.19 18.94 -3.67
C PHE A 104 0.22 20.33 -3.17
N LYS A 105 1.41 20.81 -3.55
CA LYS A 105 1.89 22.17 -3.21
C LYS A 105 0.94 23.25 -3.74
N SER A 106 0.48 23.10 -4.98
CA SER A 106 -0.44 24.06 -5.60
C SER A 106 -1.81 24.08 -4.92
N ARG A 107 -2.35 22.92 -4.53
CA ARG A 107 -3.69 22.81 -3.91
C ARG A 107 -3.70 23.10 -2.42
N TYR A 108 -2.63 22.77 -1.72
CA TYR A 108 -2.55 22.84 -0.26
C TYR A 108 -1.25 23.53 0.20
N PRO A 109 -1.02 24.81 -0.19
CA PRO A 109 0.23 25.50 0.09
C PRO A 109 0.53 25.63 1.59
N ASN A 110 -0.50 25.89 2.41
CA ASN A 110 -0.34 26.02 3.87
C ASN A 110 0.17 24.70 4.49
N LEU A 111 -0.48 23.58 4.15
CA LEU A 111 -0.07 22.25 4.63
C LEU A 111 1.32 21.87 4.09
N PHE A 112 1.64 22.24 2.86
CA PHE A 112 2.98 21.99 2.30
C PHE A 112 4.06 22.75 3.07
N ASN A 113 3.81 24.01 3.42
CA ASN A 113 4.77 24.87 4.12
C ASN A 113 4.93 24.52 5.62
N GLU A 114 3.96 23.83 6.22
CA GLU A 114 4.07 23.31 7.60
C GLU A 114 5.08 22.15 7.71
N LEU A 115 5.43 21.50 6.60
CA LEU A 115 6.37 20.38 6.60
C LEU A 115 7.82 20.89 6.60
N LYS A 116 8.62 20.39 7.55
CA LYS A 116 10.06 20.70 7.61
C LYS A 116 10.80 20.27 6.33
N ASN A 117 10.47 19.07 5.81
CA ASN A 117 11.03 18.52 4.58
C ASN A 117 9.87 17.99 3.70
N PRO A 118 9.16 18.86 2.95
CA PRO A 118 7.91 18.49 2.29
C PRO A 118 8.08 17.37 1.26
N ALA A 119 9.11 17.46 0.40
CA ALA A 119 9.32 16.50 -0.69
C ALA A 119 9.61 15.08 -0.18
N ASP A 120 10.51 14.92 0.80
CA ASP A 120 10.80 13.61 1.39
C ASP A 120 9.60 13.06 2.16
N THR A 121 8.92 13.92 2.95
CA THR A 121 7.75 13.51 3.74
C THR A 121 6.63 13.00 2.82
N LEU A 122 6.27 13.76 1.79
CA LEU A 122 5.24 13.35 0.83
C LEU A 122 5.67 12.12 0.05
N SER A 123 6.95 11.99 -0.31
CA SER A 123 7.48 10.81 -0.99
C SER A 123 7.41 9.54 -0.13
N ARG A 124 7.64 9.66 1.19
CA ARG A 124 7.44 8.58 2.15
C ARG A 124 5.95 8.21 2.24
N ARG A 125 5.06 9.18 2.35
CA ARG A 125 3.61 8.93 2.39
C ARG A 125 3.07 8.29 1.12
N LEU A 126 3.59 8.64 -0.05
CA LEU A 126 3.27 7.95 -1.30
C LEU A 126 3.70 6.48 -1.28
N ARG A 127 4.86 6.17 -0.70
CA ARG A 127 5.31 4.77 -0.49
C ARG A 127 4.41 4.04 0.52
N ASP A 128 3.96 4.71 1.57
CA ASP A 128 3.05 4.13 2.56
C ASP A 128 1.69 3.82 1.91
N LEU A 129 1.13 4.74 1.11
CA LEU A 129 -0.10 4.53 0.34
C LEU A 129 0.04 3.35 -0.64
N ARG A 130 1.19 3.20 -1.29
CA ARG A 130 1.51 2.03 -2.13
C ARG A 130 1.51 0.74 -1.31
N THR A 131 2.21 0.74 -0.18
CA THR A 131 2.32 -0.43 0.72
C THR A 131 0.96 -0.85 1.26
N ARG A 132 0.09 0.13 1.56
CA ARG A 132 -1.29 -0.10 2.01
C ARG A 132 -2.26 -0.47 0.89
N GLY A 133 -1.81 -0.59 -0.36
CA GLY A 133 -2.63 -1.02 -1.51
C GLY A 133 -3.52 0.05 -2.14
N TYR A 134 -3.36 1.33 -1.75
CA TYR A 134 -4.06 2.45 -2.38
C TYR A 134 -3.43 2.88 -3.71
N LEU A 135 -2.14 2.58 -3.90
CA LEU A 135 -1.41 2.84 -5.14
C LEU A 135 -0.68 1.57 -5.59
N ILE A 136 -0.46 1.45 -6.88
CA ILE A 136 0.40 0.44 -7.51
C ILE A 136 1.46 1.16 -8.34
N SER A 137 2.67 0.60 -8.41
CA SER A 137 3.81 1.25 -9.08
C SER A 137 4.28 0.38 -10.25
N PRO A 138 3.93 0.73 -11.49
CA PRO A 138 4.33 -0.03 -12.68
C PRO A 138 5.84 0.10 -12.96
N GLN A 139 6.42 1.25 -12.60
CA GLN A 139 7.82 1.59 -12.76
C GLN A 139 8.24 2.48 -11.59
N LYS A 140 9.52 2.45 -11.23
CA LYS A 140 10.10 3.37 -10.25
C LYS A 140 9.75 4.81 -10.63
N GLY A 141 9.18 5.55 -9.69
CA GLY A 141 8.78 6.94 -9.90
C GLY A 141 7.31 7.14 -10.27
N TYR A 142 6.64 6.09 -10.76
CA TYR A 142 5.29 6.18 -11.32
C TYR A 142 4.26 5.38 -10.51
N PHE A 143 2.99 5.82 -10.61
CA PHE A 143 1.86 5.21 -9.90
C PHE A 143 0.57 5.15 -10.72
N PHE A 144 -0.23 4.12 -10.46
CA PHE A 144 -1.66 4.07 -10.73
C PHE A 144 -2.46 3.90 -9.43
N LEU A 145 -3.79 4.08 -9.51
CA LEU A 145 -4.68 3.76 -8.41
C LEU A 145 -4.68 2.25 -8.15
N GLY A 146 -4.50 1.91 -6.88
CA GLY A 146 -4.58 0.54 -6.40
C GLY A 146 -6.02 0.09 -6.12
N PRO A 147 -6.24 -1.21 -5.89
CA PRO A 147 -7.57 -1.78 -5.66
C PRO A 147 -8.34 -1.12 -4.50
N ARG A 148 -7.67 -0.84 -3.37
CA ARG A 148 -8.30 -0.17 -2.21
C ARG A 148 -8.77 1.25 -2.53
N ALA A 149 -8.05 1.95 -3.41
CA ALA A 149 -8.48 3.28 -3.85
C ALA A 149 -9.74 3.18 -4.72
N MET A 150 -9.80 2.20 -5.61
CA MET A 150 -10.96 1.96 -6.48
C MET A 150 -12.20 1.55 -5.69
N GLU A 151 -12.06 0.73 -4.65
CA GLU A 151 -13.16 0.36 -3.74
C GLU A 151 -13.72 1.60 -3.02
N LYS A 152 -12.85 2.47 -2.48
CA LYS A 152 -13.28 3.71 -1.86
C LYS A 152 -13.98 4.67 -2.83
N LEU A 153 -13.53 4.72 -4.09
CA LEU A 153 -14.17 5.55 -5.11
C LEU A 153 -15.57 5.04 -5.47
N LYS A 154 -15.76 3.71 -5.54
CA LYS A 154 -17.08 3.11 -5.76
C LYS A 154 -18.05 3.41 -4.63
N GLN A 155 -17.59 3.40 -3.38
CA GLN A 155 -18.40 3.73 -2.21
C GLN A 155 -18.79 5.22 -2.10
N GLN A 156 -18.11 6.11 -2.85
CA GLN A 156 -18.38 7.55 -2.86
C GLN A 156 -19.28 8.00 -4.03
N THR A 157 -19.71 7.07 -4.88
CA THR A 157 -20.65 7.36 -5.97
C THR A 157 -22.05 6.94 -5.49
N PRO A 158 -23.01 7.88 -5.36
CA PRO A 158 -24.39 7.56 -4.96
C PRO A 158 -25.10 6.67 -5.99
#